data_AF-A0A5J4N3N5-F1
#
_entry.id   AF-A0A5J4N3N5-F1
#
_cell.length_a   1.000
_cell.length_b   1.000
_cell.length_c   1.000
_cell.angle_alpha   90.00
_cell.angle_beta   90.00
_cell.angle_gamma   90.00
#
_symmetry.space_group_name_H-M   'P 1'
#
loop_
_entity.id
_entity.type
_entity.pdbx_description
1 polymer ?
#
loop_
_entity_poly.entity_id
_entity_poly.type
_entity_poly.pdbx_seq_one_letter_code
_entity_poly.pdbx_strand_id
1 'polypeptide(L)'
;KGFDLDSSSPEAKAHLNKLMTRLEEMKAQNRSVDGIANETIGLAHVESYALRLFKVAYERDCNADFSKSTVQSFLTAGVLLDVATTLGQPTDELEKARKYAKWKAIYITNCQKSGEVPIPGPAAGSDDTDIS
;
A
#
# COMPACT_ATOMS: atom_id res chain seq x y z
N LYS A 1 4.95 -11.24 -8.47
CA LYS A 1 5.91 -10.10 -8.54
C LYS A 1 7.37 -10.55 -8.47
N GLY A 2 7.86 -11.14 -7.37
CA GLY A 2 9.28 -11.53 -7.28
C GLY A 2 9.72 -12.60 -8.29
N PHE A 3 8.93 -13.67 -8.43
CA PHE A 3 9.18 -14.73 -9.41
C PHE A 3 9.11 -14.24 -10.87
N ASP A 4 8.28 -13.23 -11.16
CA ASP A 4 8.13 -12.68 -12.51
C ASP A 4 9.31 -11.78 -12.91
N LEU A 5 10.03 -11.23 -11.92
CA LEU A 5 11.16 -10.31 -12.12
C LEU A 5 12.46 -11.07 -12.43
N ASP A 6 12.81 -12.03 -11.58
CA ASP A 6 13.94 -12.92 -11.82
C ASP A 6 13.80 -14.19 -10.96
N SER A 7 13.43 -15.28 -11.61
CA SER A 7 13.40 -16.62 -11.01
C SER A 7 14.51 -17.51 -11.54
N SER A 8 15.50 -16.95 -12.23
CA SER A 8 16.51 -17.69 -12.99
C SER A 8 17.89 -17.62 -12.34
N SER A 9 18.27 -16.45 -11.81
CA SER A 9 19.56 -16.25 -11.17
C SER A 9 19.68 -17.04 -9.86
N PRO A 10 20.88 -17.58 -9.53
CA PRO A 10 21.09 -18.32 -8.31
C PRO A 10 20.75 -17.51 -7.05
N GLU A 11 21.12 -16.23 -7.02
CA GLU A 11 20.91 -15.34 -5.89
C GLU A 11 19.42 -15.02 -5.69
N ALA A 12 18.68 -14.70 -6.76
CA ALA A 12 17.25 -14.43 -6.66
C ALA A 12 16.48 -15.69 -6.26
N LYS A 13 16.80 -16.85 -6.85
CA LYS A 13 16.22 -18.15 -6.45
C LYS A 13 16.44 -18.44 -4.97
N ALA A 14 17.67 -18.26 -4.48
CA ALA A 14 17.99 -18.50 -3.08
C ALA A 14 17.19 -17.57 -2.15
N HIS A 15 17.01 -16.31 -2.53
CA HIS A 15 16.19 -15.37 -1.77
C HIS A 15 14.70 -15.72 -1.79
N LEU A 16 14.13 -16.01 -2.97
CA LEU A 16 12.73 -16.38 -3.15
C LEU A 16 12.38 -17.67 -2.39
N ASN A 17 13.28 -18.67 -2.40
CA ASN A 17 13.11 -19.89 -1.62
C ASN A 17 13.07 -19.62 -0.11
N LYS A 18 13.97 -18.76 0.41
CA LYS A 18 13.93 -18.35 1.83
C LYS A 18 12.62 -17.66 2.20
N LEU A 19 12.09 -16.81 1.31
CA LEU A 19 10.77 -16.19 1.52
C LEU A 19 9.65 -17.23 1.53
N MET A 20 9.68 -18.21 0.62
CA MET A 20 8.69 -19.29 0.57
C MET A 20 8.67 -20.11 1.85
N THR A 21 9.85 -20.55 2.32
CA THR A 21 9.97 -21.29 3.60
C THR A 21 9.38 -20.49 4.76
N ARG A 22 9.67 -19.18 4.83
CA ARG A 22 9.10 -18.32 5.88
C ARG A 22 7.58 -18.20 5.79
N LEU A 23 7.01 -18.13 4.57
CA LEU A 23 5.56 -18.09 4.37
C LEU A 23 4.91 -19.40 4.83
N GLU A 24 5.52 -20.55 4.54
CA GLU A 24 5.06 -21.87 4.97
C GLU A 24 5.09 -22.01 6.50
N GLU A 25 6.19 -21.59 7.14
CA GLU A 25 6.32 -21.54 8.60
C GLU A 25 5.25 -20.66 9.24
N MET A 26 5.05 -19.44 8.71
CA MET A 26 4.04 -18.51 9.22
C MET A 26 2.63 -19.07 9.06
N LYS A 27 2.32 -19.70 7.93
CA LYS A 27 1.03 -20.38 7.70
C LYS A 27 0.83 -21.53 8.68
N ALA A 28 1.86 -22.32 8.95
CA ALA A 28 1.80 -23.43 9.91
C ALA A 28 1.56 -22.95 11.35
N GLN A 29 2.23 -21.87 11.77
CA GLN A 29 2.11 -21.31 13.13
C GLN A 29 0.76 -20.65 13.40
N ASN A 30 0.05 -20.20 12.35
CA ASN A 30 -1.15 -19.38 12.48
C ASN A 30 -2.39 -20.00 11.81
N ARG A 31 -2.45 -21.34 11.68
CA ARG A 31 -3.57 -22.04 11.00
C ARG A 31 -4.94 -21.80 11.64
N SER A 32 -4.99 -21.44 12.92
CA SER A 32 -6.23 -21.13 13.64
C SER A 32 -6.75 -19.71 13.36
N VAL A 33 -6.01 -18.89 12.62
CA VAL A 33 -6.43 -17.53 12.26
C VAL A 33 -7.18 -17.59 10.94
N ASP A 34 -8.47 -17.24 10.96
CA ASP A 34 -9.34 -17.32 9.78
C ASP A 34 -8.80 -16.57 8.56
N GLY A 35 -8.20 -15.39 8.77
CA GLY A 35 -7.59 -14.61 7.69
C GLY A 35 -6.31 -15.22 7.09
N ILE A 36 -5.73 -16.24 7.72
CA ILE A 36 -4.57 -17.00 7.20
C ILE A 36 -5.03 -18.34 6.61
N ALA A 37 -6.11 -18.92 7.14
CA ALA A 37 -6.70 -20.16 6.62
C ALA A 37 -7.56 -19.92 5.36
N ASN A 38 -8.19 -18.75 5.24
CA ASN A 38 -9.10 -18.39 4.16
C ASN A 38 -8.65 -17.10 3.48
N GLU A 39 -8.32 -17.21 2.20
CA GLU A 39 -7.83 -16.10 1.38
C GLU A 39 -8.85 -14.96 1.24
N THR A 40 -10.14 -15.27 1.08
CA THR A 40 -11.20 -14.26 0.99
C THR A 40 -11.31 -13.44 2.27
N ILE A 41 -11.24 -14.09 3.43
CA ILE A 41 -11.27 -13.41 4.74
C ILE A 41 -10.00 -12.56 4.93
N GLY A 42 -8.83 -13.13 4.60
CA GLY A 42 -7.55 -12.45 4.68
C GLY A 42 -7.50 -11.19 3.81
N LEU A 43 -7.95 -11.30 2.56
CA LEU A 43 -8.01 -10.19 1.62
C LEU A 43 -8.95 -9.09 2.11
N ALA A 44 -10.17 -9.44 2.52
CA ALA A 44 -11.14 -8.47 3.06
C ALA A 44 -10.61 -7.73 4.30
N HIS A 45 -9.85 -8.43 5.15
CA HIS A 45 -9.19 -7.82 6.31
C HIS A 45 -8.09 -6.82 5.89
N VAL A 46 -7.25 -7.19 4.92
CA VAL A 46 -6.21 -6.29 4.38
C VAL A 46 -6.83 -5.07 3.71
N GLU A 47 -7.85 -5.24 2.87
CA GLU A 47 -8.58 -4.15 2.22
C GLU A 47 -9.18 -3.17 3.23
N SER A 48 -9.92 -3.69 4.21
CA SER A 48 -10.55 -2.88 5.26
C SER A 48 -9.52 -2.10 6.07
N TYR A 49 -8.40 -2.73 6.41
CA TYR A 49 -7.33 -2.09 7.15
C TYR A 49 -6.63 -1.00 6.31
N ALA A 50 -6.36 -1.28 5.03
CA ALA A 50 -5.72 -0.34 4.12
C ALA A 50 -6.58 0.90 3.87
N LEU A 51 -7.89 0.72 3.62
CA LEU A 51 -8.84 1.82 3.44
C LEU A 51 -9.00 2.66 4.71
N ARG A 52 -9.06 2.02 5.88
CA ARG A 52 -9.13 2.75 7.16
C ARG A 52 -7.88 3.61 7.38
N LEU A 53 -6.69 3.05 7.12
CA LEU A 53 -5.44 3.79 7.24
C LEU A 53 -5.36 4.95 6.23
N PHE A 54 -5.81 4.72 5.00
CA PHE A 54 -5.94 5.76 3.98
C PHE A 54 -6.84 6.90 4.45
N LYS A 55 -8.04 6.60 4.96
CA LYS A 55 -9.01 7.61 5.44
C LYS A 55 -8.41 8.47 6.55
N VAL A 56 -7.73 7.86 7.52
CA VAL A 56 -7.03 8.59 8.59
C VAL A 56 -5.94 9.52 8.04
N ALA A 57 -5.16 9.06 7.06
CA ALA A 57 -4.13 9.89 6.43
C ALA A 57 -4.75 11.03 5.61
N TYR A 58 -5.85 10.76 4.90
CA TYR A 58 -6.59 11.74 4.12
C TYR A 58 -7.22 12.82 5.01
N GLU A 59 -7.84 12.45 6.12
CA GLU A 59 -8.38 13.41 7.09
C GLU A 59 -7.28 14.31 7.67
N ARG A 60 -6.10 13.77 7.98
CA ARG A 60 -4.95 14.56 8.41
C ARG A 60 -4.49 15.53 7.33
N ASP A 61 -4.41 15.07 6.09
CA ASP A 61 -4.07 15.90 4.94
C ASP A 61 -5.03 17.07 4.73
N CYS A 62 -6.35 16.82 4.80
CA CYS A 62 -7.38 17.86 4.74
C CYS A 62 -7.25 18.88 5.88
N ASN A 63 -6.74 18.47 7.04
CA ASN A 63 -6.45 19.34 8.17
C ASN A 63 -5.04 19.96 8.13
N ALA A 64 -4.36 19.90 6.99
CA ALA A 64 -2.99 20.41 6.79
C ALA A 64 -1.92 19.78 7.70
N ASP A 65 -2.17 18.56 8.22
CA ASP A 65 -1.16 17.80 8.96
C ASP A 65 -0.26 17.03 7.98
N PHE A 66 0.86 17.65 7.64
CA PHE A 66 1.90 17.08 6.78
C PHE A 66 3.03 16.42 7.57
N SER A 67 2.77 15.96 8.79
CA SER A 67 3.77 15.30 9.62
C SER A 67 4.35 14.04 8.95
N LYS A 68 5.53 13.63 9.42
CA LYS A 68 6.15 12.35 9.02
C LYS A 68 5.20 11.16 9.22
N SER A 69 4.36 11.20 10.27
CA SER A 69 3.32 10.20 10.52
C SER A 69 2.25 10.16 9.45
N THR A 70 1.80 11.30 8.92
CA THR A 70 0.84 11.35 7.81
C THR A 70 1.45 10.75 6.54
N VAL A 71 2.66 11.16 6.19
CA VAL A 71 3.40 10.62 5.03
C VAL A 71 3.58 9.10 5.15
N GLN A 72 4.00 8.63 6.33
CA GLN A 72 4.16 7.20 6.58
C GLN A 72 2.82 6.45 6.48
N SER A 73 1.72 7.05 6.96
CA SER A 73 0.38 6.46 6.86
C SER A 73 -0.07 6.31 5.41
N PHE A 74 0.14 7.33 4.57
CA PHE A 74 -0.13 7.24 3.13
C PHE A 74 0.75 6.18 2.44
N LEU A 75 2.04 6.14 2.74
CA LEU A 75 2.94 5.14 2.15
C LEU A 75 2.51 3.72 2.52
N THR A 76 2.22 3.48 3.80
CA THR A 76 1.76 2.16 4.27
C THR A 76 0.41 1.79 3.68
N ALA A 77 -0.55 2.73 3.62
CA ALA A 77 -1.84 2.51 2.96
C ALA A 77 -1.66 2.15 1.48
N GLY A 78 -0.83 2.90 0.74
CA GLY A 78 -0.54 2.62 -0.67
C GLY A 78 0.07 1.24 -0.90
N VAL A 79 1.00 0.80 -0.06
CA VAL A 79 1.60 -0.54 -0.13
C VAL A 79 0.58 -1.64 0.17
N LEU A 80 -0.28 -1.45 1.17
CA LEU A 80 -1.32 -2.43 1.49
C LEU A 80 -2.39 -2.51 0.40
N LEU A 81 -2.73 -1.38 -0.23
CA LEU A 81 -3.62 -1.35 -1.39
C LEU A 81 -2.96 -2.00 -2.62
N ASP A 82 -1.64 -1.87 -2.82
CA ASP A 82 -0.91 -2.63 -3.84
C ASP A 82 -1.04 -4.14 -3.59
N VAL A 83 -0.96 -4.61 -2.34
CA VAL A 83 -1.16 -6.03 -2.00
C VAL A 83 -2.59 -6.45 -2.28
N ALA A 84 -3.58 -5.70 -1.78
CA ALA A 84 -5.00 -6.00 -1.96
C ALA A 84 -5.39 -6.07 -3.45
N THR A 85 -4.99 -5.08 -4.25
CA THR A 85 -5.28 -5.04 -5.69
C THR A 85 -4.51 -6.09 -6.51
N THR A 86 -3.40 -6.62 -5.99
CA THR A 86 -2.64 -7.69 -6.68
C THR A 86 -3.24 -9.08 -6.43
N LEU A 87 -3.78 -9.32 -5.22
CA LEU A 87 -4.33 -10.62 -4.82
C LEU A 87 -5.85 -10.71 -5.07
N GLY A 88 -6.54 -9.57 -5.05
CA GLY A 88 -7.97 -9.44 -5.30
C GLY A 88 -8.31 -8.88 -6.66
N GLN A 89 -9.60 -8.67 -6.90
CA GLN A 89 -10.07 -7.86 -8.02
C GLN A 89 -10.11 -6.39 -7.58
N PRO A 90 -9.33 -5.49 -8.20
CA PRO A 90 -9.33 -4.08 -7.84
C PRO A 90 -10.68 -3.45 -8.15
N THR A 91 -11.28 -2.81 -7.14
CA THR A 91 -12.41 -1.90 -7.34
C THR A 91 -11.90 -0.49 -7.67
N ASP A 92 -12.74 0.32 -8.31
CA ASP A 92 -12.42 1.71 -8.62
C ASP A 92 -12.04 2.53 -7.38
N GLU A 93 -12.68 2.25 -6.24
CA GLU A 93 -12.37 2.89 -4.96
C GLU A 93 -10.95 2.56 -4.50
N LEU A 94 -10.58 1.27 -4.52
CA LEU A 94 -9.24 0.81 -4.11
C LEU A 94 -8.16 1.39 -5.02
N GLU A 95 -8.41 1.44 -6.32
CA GLU A 95 -7.50 2.02 -7.31
C GLU A 95 -7.28 3.52 -7.10
N LYS A 96 -8.37 4.28 -6.91
CA LYS A 96 -8.28 5.72 -6.62
C LYS A 96 -7.54 5.98 -5.31
N ALA A 97 -7.87 5.26 -4.25
CA ALA A 97 -7.19 5.39 -2.96
C ALA A 97 -5.70 5.05 -3.07
N ARG A 98 -5.35 4.00 -3.83
CA ARG A 98 -3.96 3.56 -4.04
C ARG A 98 -3.15 4.63 -4.77
N LYS A 99 -3.66 5.15 -5.88
CA LYS A 99 -3.01 6.20 -6.67
C LYS A 99 -2.83 7.46 -5.85
N TYR A 100 -3.88 7.91 -5.17
CA TYR A 100 -3.84 9.10 -4.31
C TYR A 100 -2.81 8.94 -3.18
N ALA A 101 -2.84 7.82 -2.46
CA ALA A 101 -1.93 7.59 -1.33
C ALA A 101 -0.46 7.68 -1.75
N LYS A 102 -0.11 7.04 -2.87
CA LYS A 102 1.27 7.01 -3.39
C LYS A 102 1.68 8.40 -3.88
N TRP A 103 0.84 9.05 -4.69
CA TRP A 103 1.10 10.40 -5.18
C TRP A 103 1.27 11.39 -4.03
N LYS A 104 0.35 11.39 -3.05
CA LYS A 104 0.35 12.37 -1.96
C LYS A 104 1.55 12.20 -1.02
N ALA A 105 1.96 10.96 -0.72
CA ALA A 105 3.16 10.71 0.05
C ALA A 105 4.43 11.28 -0.62
N ILE A 106 4.55 11.09 -1.94
CA ILE A 106 5.67 11.64 -2.74
C ILE A 106 5.59 13.17 -2.77
N TYR A 107 4.41 13.72 -3.05
CA TYR A 107 4.19 15.16 -3.12
C TYR A 107 4.58 15.87 -1.81
N ILE A 108 4.04 15.44 -0.66
CA ILE A 108 4.37 16.04 0.64
C ILE A 108 5.88 15.95 0.90
N THR A 109 6.49 14.79 0.62
CA THR A 109 7.93 14.60 0.80
C THR A 109 8.75 15.56 -0.06
N ASN A 110 8.34 15.80 -1.30
CA ASN A 110 9.04 16.70 -2.21
C ASN A 110 8.91 18.16 -1.78
N CYS A 111 7.71 18.62 -1.41
CA CYS A 111 7.50 19.96 -0.86
C CYS A 111 8.37 20.20 0.38
N GLN A 112 8.44 19.22 1.29
CA GLN A 112 9.29 19.33 2.48
C GLN A 112 10.78 19.43 2.16
N LYS A 113 11.24 18.76 1.10
CA LYS A 113 12.63 18.85 0.64
C LYS A 113 12.93 20.19 -0.04
N SER A 114 11.98 20.77 -0.76
CA SER A 114 12.12 22.07 -1.43
C SER A 114 11.84 23.27 -0.52
N GLY A 115 11.28 23.05 0.67
CA GLY A 115 10.86 24.12 1.58
C GLY A 115 9.50 24.73 1.22
N GLU A 116 8.74 24.09 0.33
CA GLU A 116 7.38 24.48 -0.03
C GLU A 116 6.36 23.91 0.97
N VAL A 117 5.24 24.63 1.14
CA VAL A 117 4.12 24.15 1.98
C VAL A 117 3.17 23.32 1.10
N PRO A 118 2.93 22.04 1.42
CA PRO A 118 1.97 21.22 0.67
C PRO A 118 0.55 21.79 0.75
N ILE A 119 -0.23 21.59 -0.30
CA ILE A 119 -1.64 22.00 -0.33
C ILE A 119 -2.51 20.89 0.28
N PRO A 120 -3.38 21.19 1.27
CA PRO A 120 -4.36 20.24 1.82
C PRO A 120 -5.29 19.68 0.75
N GLY A 121 -5.72 18.43 0.89
CA GLY A 121 -6.71 17.83 0.01
C GLY A 121 -8.13 18.39 0.21
N PRO A 122 -9.02 18.29 -0.83
CA PRO A 122 -8.71 17.89 -2.19
C PRO A 122 -8.31 19.13 -3.01
N ALA A 123 -7.07 19.16 -3.52
CA ALA A 123 -6.72 20.09 -4.59
C ALA A 123 -7.55 19.71 -5.83
N ALA A 124 -8.30 20.67 -6.38
CA ALA A 124 -9.14 20.47 -7.56
C ALA A 124 -8.31 19.87 -8.71
N GLY A 125 -8.72 18.71 -9.23
CA GLY A 125 -8.17 18.14 -10.47
C GLY A 125 -7.38 16.83 -10.37
N SER A 126 -7.67 15.95 -9.41
CA SER A 126 -7.12 14.57 -9.44
C SER A 126 -7.88 13.64 -10.41
N ASP A 127 -8.37 14.15 -11.54
CA ASP A 127 -8.90 13.31 -12.62
C ASP A 127 -7.83 12.95 -13.67
N ASP A 128 -6.69 13.65 -13.72
CA ASP A 128 -5.64 13.38 -14.71
C ASP A 128 -4.24 13.38 -14.10
N THR A 129 -3.90 12.35 -13.33
CA THR A 129 -2.49 11.97 -13.17
C THR A 129 -2.28 10.62 -13.85
N ASP A 130 -2.20 10.72 -15.17
CA ASP A 130 -1.56 9.77 -16.04
C ASP A 130 -0.08 9.66 -15.59
N ILE A 131 0.18 8.72 -14.68
CA ILE A 131 1.53 8.23 -14.43
C ILE A 131 1.65 7.00 -15.33
N SER A 132 1.93 7.27 -16.61
CA SER A 132 2.49 6.28 -17.54
C SER A 132 3.90 5.89 -17.13
#